data_AF-A0A9X3SBT1-F1
#
_entry.id   AF-A0A9X3SBT1-F1
#
_cell.length_a   1.000
_cell.length_b   1.000
_cell.length_c   1.000
_cell.angle_alpha   90.00
_cell.angle_beta   90.00
_cell.angle_gamma   90.00
#
_symmetry.space_group_name_H-M   'P 1'
#
loop_
_entity.id
_entity.type
_entity.pdbx_description
1 polymer ?
#
loop_
_entity_poly.entity_id
_entity_poly.type
_entity_poly.pdbx_seq_one_letter_code
_entity_poly.pdbx_strand_id
1 'polypeptide(L)'
;MNHARIDITPGLDGEAVVLACVDLGQEEISASAHAVQAITTERFRNVEMSVDDVLEFRELTALADELADHVRQEGIRTIVMRPSRLNAWRHALTHFVESRDEAEWTREEDRKALPAARELLWPLGDLCAEAMRAALSPQAEKPL
;
A
#
# COMPACT_ATOMS: atom_id res chain seq x y z
N MET A 1 10.54 7.08 3.62
CA MET A 1 10.15 6.87 2.22
C MET A 1 11.07 7.70 1.34
N ASN A 2 11.76 7.09 0.37
CA ASN A 2 12.72 7.79 -0.50
C ASN A 2 12.43 7.51 -1.98
N HIS A 3 12.95 8.37 -2.87
CA HIS A 3 12.93 8.22 -4.34
C HIS A 3 11.55 7.86 -4.95
N ALA A 4 10.46 8.36 -4.35
CA ALA A 4 9.12 8.18 -4.88
C ALA A 4 8.98 8.83 -6.26
N ARG A 5 8.43 8.07 -7.21
CA ARG A 5 8.21 8.51 -8.59
C ARG A 5 7.07 7.73 -9.23
N ILE A 6 6.51 8.30 -10.30
CA ILE A 6 5.56 7.63 -11.18
C ILE A 6 6.26 7.25 -12.48
N ASP A 7 6.28 5.95 -12.77
CA ASP A 7 6.75 5.41 -14.05
C ASP A 7 5.52 5.14 -14.93
N ILE A 8 5.50 5.71 -16.14
CA ILE A 8 4.42 5.50 -17.14
C ILE A 8 5.02 4.85 -18.38
N THR A 9 4.54 3.68 -18.74
CA THR A 9 4.96 2.94 -19.93
C THR A 9 3.76 2.56 -20.79
N PRO A 10 3.92 2.44 -22.12
CA PRO A 10 2.86 1.91 -22.96
C PRO A 10 2.69 0.41 -22.70
N GLY A 11 1.44 0.00 -22.50
CA GLY A 11 1.00 -1.39 -22.43
C GLY A 11 1.02 -2.07 -23.80
N LEU A 12 0.79 -3.38 -23.80
CA LEU A 12 0.74 -4.18 -25.03
C LEU A 12 -0.43 -3.82 -25.94
N ASP A 13 -1.50 -3.27 -25.35
CA ASP A 13 -2.70 -2.74 -26.00
C ASP A 13 -2.57 -1.26 -26.38
N GLY A 14 -1.43 -0.62 -26.07
CA GLY A 14 -1.20 0.81 -26.27
C GLY A 14 -1.73 1.68 -25.13
N GLU A 15 -2.38 1.10 -24.12
CA GLU A 15 -2.89 1.85 -22.96
C GLU A 15 -1.78 2.20 -21.97
N ALA A 16 -2.02 3.24 -21.16
CA ALA A 16 -1.10 3.66 -20.12
C ALA A 16 -0.94 2.58 -19.03
N VAL A 17 0.28 2.09 -18.82
CA VAL A 17 0.63 1.37 -17.58
C VAL A 17 1.29 2.35 -16.63
N VAL A 18 0.58 2.70 -15.57
CA VAL A 18 1.06 3.60 -14.51
C VAL A 18 1.52 2.77 -13.31
N LEU A 19 2.75 3.00 -12.88
CA LEU A 19 3.36 2.36 -11.71
C LEU A 19 3.89 3.44 -10.76
N ALA A 20 3.57 3.30 -9.49
CA ALA A 20 4.21 4.04 -8.42
C ALA A 20 5.41 3.24 -7.91
N CYS A 21 6.58 3.87 -7.91
CA CYS A 21 7.84 3.27 -7.49
C CYS A 21 8.38 4.04 -6.29
N VAL A 22 8.75 3.34 -5.22
CA VAL A 22 9.20 3.97 -3.99
C VAL A 22 10.19 3.12 -3.23
N ASP A 23 11.23 3.74 -2.66
CA ASP A 23 12.20 3.04 -1.82
C ASP A 23 11.81 3.13 -0.35
N LEU A 24 11.71 1.98 0.31
CA LEU A 24 11.41 1.87 1.73
C LEU A 24 12.56 1.21 2.50
N GLY A 25 12.77 1.68 3.72
CA GLY A 25 13.61 1.02 4.71
C GLY A 25 12.94 -0.19 5.34
N GLN A 26 13.72 -1.01 6.04
CA GLN A 26 13.22 -2.26 6.63
C GLN A 26 12.12 -2.04 7.68
N GLU A 27 12.24 -0.99 8.50
CA GLU A 27 11.21 -0.65 9.50
C GLU A 27 9.88 -0.26 8.85
N GLU A 28 9.94 0.52 7.77
CA GLU A 28 8.77 0.96 7.00
C GLU A 28 8.04 -0.23 6.34
N ILE A 29 8.80 -1.15 5.74
CA ILE A 29 8.25 -2.37 5.13
C ILE A 29 7.65 -3.27 6.20
N SER A 30 8.35 -3.45 7.33
CA SER A 30 7.89 -4.31 8.43
C SER A 30 6.63 -3.77 9.09
N ALA A 31 6.57 -2.47 9.35
CA ALA A 31 5.37 -1.81 9.88
C ALA A 31 4.21 -1.90 8.90
N SER A 32 4.47 -1.77 7.60
CA SER A 32 3.47 -1.90 6.55
C SER A 32 2.90 -3.31 6.45
N ALA A 33 3.76 -4.33 6.43
CA ALA A 33 3.34 -5.73 6.40
C ALA A 33 2.48 -6.07 7.62
N HIS A 34 2.92 -5.64 8.82
CA HIS A 34 2.18 -5.83 10.07
C HIS A 34 0.82 -5.15 10.05
N ALA A 35 0.79 -3.86 9.68
CA ALA A 35 -0.44 -3.08 9.65
C ALA A 35 -1.47 -3.65 8.67
N VAL A 36 -1.05 -4.01 7.45
CA VAL A 36 -1.94 -4.62 6.46
C VAL A 36 -2.48 -5.96 6.99
N GLN A 37 -1.62 -6.81 7.56
CA GLN A 37 -2.04 -8.09 8.12
C GLN A 37 -3.02 -7.93 9.30
N ALA A 38 -2.76 -7.00 10.20
CA ALA A 38 -3.60 -6.72 11.36
C ALA A 38 -4.99 -6.28 10.92
N ILE A 39 -5.08 -5.29 10.01
CA ILE A 39 -6.36 -4.79 9.53
C ILE A 39 -7.13 -5.82 8.72
N THR A 40 -6.43 -6.57 7.87
CA THR A 40 -7.04 -7.65 7.09
C THR A 40 -7.67 -8.69 8.03
N THR A 41 -6.95 -9.06 9.08
CA THR A 41 -7.43 -10.03 10.06
C THR A 41 -8.59 -9.47 10.88
N GLU A 42 -8.53 -8.21 11.30
CA GLU A 42 -9.57 -7.59 12.13
C GLU A 42 -10.86 -7.37 11.35
N ARG A 43 -10.77 -6.90 10.11
CA ARG A 43 -11.92 -6.55 9.28
C ARG A 43 -12.72 -7.76 8.82
N PHE A 44 -12.04 -8.85 8.45
CA PHE A 44 -12.70 -10.00 7.82
C PHE A 44 -12.90 -11.19 8.77
N ARG A 45 -12.55 -11.05 10.05
CA ARG A 45 -12.78 -12.10 11.04
C ARG A 45 -14.26 -12.16 11.44
N ASN A 46 -14.85 -13.34 11.31
CA ASN A 46 -16.22 -13.67 11.76
C ASN A 46 -17.33 -12.81 11.12
N VAL A 47 -17.11 -12.32 9.90
CA VAL A 47 -18.12 -11.58 9.13
C VAL A 47 -18.68 -12.42 7.99
N GLU A 48 -19.93 -12.19 7.63
CA GLU A 48 -20.48 -12.68 6.36
C GLU A 48 -19.91 -11.81 5.24
N MET A 49 -19.29 -12.45 4.23
CA MET A 49 -18.54 -11.75 3.19
C MET A 49 -19.30 -11.75 1.87
N SER A 50 -19.41 -10.58 1.24
CA SER A 50 -19.78 -10.49 -0.17
C SER A 50 -18.64 -10.97 -1.07
N VAL A 51 -18.91 -11.10 -2.38
CA VAL A 51 -17.87 -11.43 -3.37
C VAL A 51 -16.77 -10.36 -3.38
N ASP A 52 -17.15 -9.08 -3.28
CA ASP A 52 -16.21 -7.98 -3.27
C ASP A 52 -15.32 -8.02 -2.01
N ASP A 53 -15.90 -8.35 -0.85
CA ASP A 53 -15.13 -8.53 0.39
C ASP A 53 -14.11 -9.66 0.26
N VAL A 54 -14.45 -10.75 -0.43
CA VAL A 54 -13.50 -11.86 -0.68
C VAL A 54 -12.37 -11.42 -1.59
N LEU A 55 -12.65 -10.62 -2.62
CA LEU A 55 -11.62 -10.09 -3.51
C LEU A 55 -10.70 -9.12 -2.78
N GLU A 56 -11.25 -8.22 -1.97
CA GLU A 56 -10.48 -7.29 -1.16
C GLU A 56 -9.62 -8.02 -0.12
N PHE A 57 -10.19 -9.00 0.59
CA PHE A 57 -9.45 -9.84 1.53
C PHE A 57 -8.25 -10.54 0.87
N ARG A 58 -8.45 -11.10 -0.34
CA ARG A 58 -7.38 -11.73 -1.10
C ARG A 58 -6.30 -10.74 -1.52
N GLU A 59 -6.69 -9.56 -1.99
CA GLU A 59 -5.73 -8.53 -2.41
C GLU A 59 -4.88 -8.04 -1.23
N LEU A 60 -5.51 -7.77 -0.08
CA LEU A 60 -4.79 -7.33 1.12
C LEU A 60 -3.91 -8.42 1.72
N THR A 61 -4.35 -9.69 1.66
CA THR A 61 -3.51 -10.84 2.06
C THR A 61 -2.27 -10.94 1.16
N ALA A 62 -2.47 -10.88 -0.16
CA ALA A 62 -1.36 -10.93 -1.12
C ALA A 62 -0.39 -9.74 -0.94
N LEU A 63 -0.91 -8.56 -0.59
CA LEU A 63 -0.11 -7.39 -0.27
C LEU A 63 0.72 -7.60 1.02
N ALA A 64 0.11 -8.12 2.08
CA ALA A 64 0.81 -8.41 3.32
C ALA A 64 1.95 -9.41 3.11
N ASP A 65 1.69 -10.48 2.35
CA ASP A 65 2.68 -11.50 2.00
C ASP A 65 3.84 -10.91 1.19
N GLU A 66 3.55 -10.11 0.16
CA GLU A 66 4.57 -9.45 -0.65
C GLU A 66 5.47 -8.51 0.19
N LEU A 67 4.87 -7.73 1.08
CA LEU A 67 5.64 -6.86 1.99
C LEU A 67 6.47 -7.70 2.98
N ALA A 68 5.91 -8.77 3.54
CA ALA A 68 6.62 -9.68 4.44
C ALA A 68 7.79 -10.40 3.74
N ASP A 69 7.65 -10.72 2.45
CA ASP A 69 8.70 -11.29 1.63
C ASP A 69 9.87 -10.32 1.45
N HIS A 70 9.59 -9.03 1.29
CA HIS A 70 10.62 -7.99 1.25
C HIS A 70 11.34 -7.83 2.60
N VAL A 71 10.67 -7.99 3.74
CA VAL A 71 11.31 -7.94 5.07
C VAL A 71 12.38 -9.02 5.22
N ARG A 72 12.18 -10.21 4.63
CA ARG A 72 13.17 -11.29 4.67
C ARG A 72 14.44 -10.98 3.90
N GLN A 73 14.41 -9.98 3.04
CA GLN A 73 15.53 -9.54 2.24
C GLN A 73 16.06 -8.23 2.84
N GLU A 74 17.07 -8.30 3.70
CA GLU A 74 17.62 -7.15 4.45
C GLU A 74 17.98 -5.92 3.58
N GLY A 75 17.74 -4.71 4.11
CA GLY A 75 18.10 -3.44 3.48
C GLY A 75 16.94 -2.68 2.83
N ILE A 76 17.28 -1.64 2.05
CA ILE A 76 16.30 -0.81 1.33
C ILE A 76 15.72 -1.59 0.15
N ARG A 77 14.41 -1.46 -0.08
CA ARG A 77 13.72 -2.11 -1.21
C ARG A 77 12.87 -1.11 -1.98
N THR A 78 12.94 -1.22 -3.30
CA THR A 78 12.01 -0.53 -4.20
C THR A 78 10.72 -1.34 -4.28
N ILE A 79 9.64 -0.73 -3.81
CA ILE A 79 8.28 -1.23 -3.92
C ILE A 79 7.65 -0.63 -5.17
N VAL A 80 7.03 -1.47 -5.99
CA VAL A 80 6.40 -1.06 -7.25
C VAL A 80 4.95 -1.50 -7.25
N MET A 81 4.02 -0.55 -7.38
CA MET A 81 2.59 -0.84 -7.29
C MET A 81 1.78 -0.12 -8.38
N ARG A 82 0.70 -0.76 -8.82
CA ARG A 82 -0.36 -0.09 -9.56
C ARG A 82 -1.15 0.86 -8.64
N PRO A 83 -1.76 1.94 -9.16
CA PRO A 83 -2.49 2.93 -8.35
C PRO A 83 -3.55 2.32 -7.42
N SER A 84 -4.27 1.29 -7.87
CA SER A 84 -5.30 0.63 -7.06
C SER A 84 -4.72 -0.08 -5.82
N ARG A 85 -3.65 -0.86 -5.99
CA ARG A 85 -2.97 -1.57 -4.90
C ARG A 85 -2.25 -0.62 -3.95
N LEU A 86 -1.65 0.45 -4.49
CA LEU A 86 -1.09 1.54 -3.68
C LEU A 86 -2.16 2.19 -2.81
N ASN A 87 -3.36 2.44 -3.35
CA ASN A 87 -4.45 3.02 -2.59
C ASN A 87 -5.00 2.06 -1.52
N ALA A 88 -5.08 0.76 -1.82
CA ALA A 88 -5.44 -0.26 -0.84
C ALA A 88 -4.43 -0.31 0.33
N TRP A 89 -3.13 -0.25 0.02
CA TRP A 89 -2.08 -0.16 1.04
C TRP A 89 -2.22 1.08 1.93
N ARG A 90 -2.40 2.27 1.32
CA ARG A 90 -2.63 3.52 2.05
C ARG A 90 -3.87 3.43 2.95
N HIS A 91 -4.97 2.89 2.46
CA HIS A 91 -6.21 2.73 3.23
C HIS A 91 -5.99 1.79 4.43
N ALA A 92 -5.32 0.66 4.24
CA ALA A 92 -5.01 -0.25 5.33
C ALA A 92 -4.12 0.41 6.41
N LEU A 93 -3.09 1.16 6.00
CA LEU A 93 -2.26 1.93 6.94
C LEU A 93 -3.06 3.00 7.69
N THR A 94 -3.93 3.72 6.99
CA THR A 94 -4.77 4.76 7.60
C THR A 94 -5.66 4.15 8.68
N HIS A 95 -6.35 3.05 8.36
CA HIS A 95 -7.21 2.37 9.32
C HIS A 95 -6.43 1.78 10.50
N PHE A 96 -5.22 1.26 10.26
CA PHE A 96 -4.32 0.82 11.33
C PHE A 96 -3.99 1.96 12.29
N VAL A 97 -3.54 3.11 11.78
CA VAL A 97 -3.16 4.24 12.64
C VAL A 97 -4.37 4.78 13.40
N GLU A 98 -5.49 5.03 12.72
CA GLU A 98 -6.70 5.58 13.33
C GLU A 98 -7.25 4.65 14.44
N SER A 99 -7.39 3.35 14.16
CA SER A 99 -7.91 2.39 15.14
C SER A 99 -7.01 2.25 16.37
N ARG A 100 -5.69 2.44 16.24
CA ARG A 100 -4.75 2.37 17.37
C ARG A 100 -4.68 3.69 18.14
N ASP A 101 -4.89 4.82 17.48
CA ASP A 101 -4.95 6.14 18.12
C ASP A 101 -6.21 6.30 18.98
N GLU A 102 -7.31 5.64 18.60
CA GLU A 102 -8.55 5.61 19.37
C GLU A 102 -8.59 4.53 20.45
N ALA A 103 -7.67 3.55 20.41
CA ALA A 103 -7.68 2.42 21.33
C ALA A 103 -7.15 2.78 22.71
N GLU A 104 -7.90 2.44 23.77
CA GLU A 104 -7.43 2.56 25.16
C GLU A 104 -6.24 1.62 25.47
N TRP A 105 -6.13 0.52 24.72
CA TRP A 105 -5.04 -0.45 24.86
C TRP A 105 -4.58 -0.96 23.49
N THR A 106 -3.26 -0.94 23.29
CA THR A 106 -2.60 -1.38 22.05
C THR A 106 -1.64 -2.52 22.33
N ARG A 107 -1.68 -3.58 21.50
CA ARG A 107 -0.74 -4.70 21.55
C ARG A 107 0.71 -4.21 21.38
N GLU A 108 1.67 -4.96 21.91
CA GLU A 108 3.09 -4.60 21.80
C GLU A 108 3.57 -4.51 20.35
N GLU A 109 3.20 -5.48 19.52
CA GLU A 109 3.54 -5.51 18.09
C GLU A 109 2.95 -4.31 17.34
N ASP A 110 1.68 -3.99 17.62
CA ASP A 110 1.02 -2.82 17.04
C ASP A 110 1.73 -1.52 17.46
N ARG A 111 2.13 -1.41 18.74
CA ARG A 111 2.84 -0.23 19.26
C ARG A 111 4.20 -0.04 18.60
N LYS A 112 4.90 -1.13 18.25
CA LYS A 112 6.18 -1.09 17.52
C LYS A 112 5.99 -0.64 16.08
N ALA A 113 4.93 -1.09 15.41
CA ALA A 113 4.67 -0.73 14.01
C ALA A 113 4.12 0.70 13.85
N LEU A 114 3.37 1.19 14.84
CA LEU A 114 2.61 2.44 14.76
C LEU A 114 3.42 3.68 14.34
N PRO A 115 4.63 3.96 14.88
CA PRO A 115 5.38 5.16 14.51
C PRO A 115 5.73 5.18 13.01
N ALA A 116 6.31 4.10 12.49
CA ALA A 116 6.69 4.00 11.08
C ALA A 116 5.46 3.97 10.15
N ALA A 117 4.38 3.29 10.55
CA ALA A 117 3.11 3.31 9.81
C ALA A 117 2.54 4.73 9.69
N ARG A 118 2.61 5.52 10.78
CA ARG A 118 2.14 6.92 10.80
C ARG A 118 2.98 7.82 9.92
N GLU A 119 4.31 7.68 9.98
CA GLU A 119 5.23 8.48 9.15
C GLU A 119 5.02 8.26 7.65
N LEU A 120 4.54 7.08 7.24
CA LEU A 120 4.25 6.77 5.84
C LEU A 120 2.95 7.38 5.30
N LEU A 121 1.99 7.77 6.15
CA LEU A 121 0.64 8.15 5.70
C LEU A 121 0.63 9.35 4.76
N TRP A 122 1.32 10.42 5.13
CA TRP A 122 1.41 11.63 4.33
C TRP A 122 2.11 11.38 2.98
N PRO A 123 3.35 10.86 2.97
CA PRO A 123 4.05 10.61 1.71
C PRO A 123 3.34 9.62 0.78
N LEU A 124 2.65 8.59 1.32
CA LEU A 124 1.81 7.71 0.51
C LEU A 124 0.56 8.40 -0.01
N GLY A 125 -0.02 9.33 0.76
CA GLY A 125 -1.12 10.17 0.30
C GLY A 125 -0.75 10.97 -0.96
N ASP A 126 0.41 11.63 -0.93
CA ASP A 126 0.93 12.39 -2.07
C ASP A 126 1.18 11.48 -3.28
N LEU A 127 1.83 10.33 -3.08
CA LEU A 127 2.11 9.37 -4.15
C LEU A 127 0.83 8.77 -4.75
N CYS A 128 -0.17 8.43 -3.92
CA CYS A 128 -1.49 8.00 -4.39
C CYS A 128 -2.15 9.06 -5.28
N ALA A 129 -2.14 10.31 -4.84
CA ALA A 129 -2.76 11.41 -5.58
C ALA A 129 -2.06 11.65 -6.92
N GLU A 130 -0.73 11.50 -6.97
CA GLU A 130 0.04 11.58 -8.22
C GLU A 130 -0.25 10.40 -9.16
N ALA A 131 -0.20 9.18 -8.64
CA ALA A 131 -0.46 7.96 -9.41
C ALA A 131 -1.88 7.97 -10.02
N MET A 132 -2.89 8.40 -9.25
CA MET A 132 -4.27 8.52 -9.74
C MET A 132 -4.42 9.61 -10.80
N ARG A 133 -3.78 10.77 -10.61
CA ARG A 133 -3.77 11.81 -11.66
C ARG A 133 -3.14 11.29 -12.94
N ALA A 134 -2.01 10.59 -12.85
CA ALA A 134 -1.35 10.01 -14.01
C ALA A 134 -2.24 8.96 -14.72
N ALA A 135 -2.91 8.09 -13.95
CA ALA A 135 -3.78 7.04 -14.50
C ALA A 135 -5.04 7.57 -15.18
N LEU A 136 -5.54 8.74 -14.77
CA LEU A 136 -6.74 9.37 -15.32
C LEU A 136 -6.43 10.44 -16.37
N SER A 137 -5.16 10.77 -16.57
CA SER A 137 -4.76 11.78 -17.56
C SER A 137 -4.81 11.19 -18.97
N PRO A 138 -5.35 11.92 -19.97
CA PRO A 138 -5.31 11.50 -21.36
C PRO A 138 -3.86 11.25 -21.79
N GLN A 139 -3.60 10.10 -22.40
CA GLN A 139 -2.32 9.86 -23.08
C GLN A 139 -2.24 10.83 -24.26
N ALA A 140 -1.22 11.70 -24.29
CA ALA A 140 -1.02 12.58 -25.44
C ALA A 140 -0.83 11.71 -26.70
N GLU A 141 -1.63 11.97 -27.74
CA GLU A 141 -1.42 11.34 -29.05
C GLU A 141 0.03 11.57 -29.47
N LYS A 142 0.78 10.48 -29.67
CA LYS A 142 2.10 10.58 -30.31
C LYS A 142 1.86 11.13 -31.73
N PRO A 143 2.54 12.22 -32.14
CA PRO A 143 2.56 12.58 -33.55
C PRO A 143 3.18 11.41 -34.32
N LEU A 144 2.48 10.98 -35.37
CA LEU A 144 2.90 9.95 -36.33
C LEU A 144 4.23 10.32 -37.01
#